data_AF-A0A9E0LFZ3-F1
#
_entry.id   AF-A0A9E0LFZ3-F1
#
_cell.length_a   1.000
_cell.length_b   1.000
_cell.length_c   1.000
_cell.angle_alpha   90.00
_cell.angle_beta   90.00
_cell.angle_gamma   90.00
#
_symmetry.space_group_name_H-M   'P 1'
#
loop_
_entity.id
_entity.type
_entity.pdbx_description
1 polymer ?
#
loop_
_entity_poly.entity_id
_entity_poly.type
_entity_poly.pdbx_seq_one_letter_code
_entity_poly.pdbx_strand_id
1 'polypeptide(L)'
;MSQDGSAGQRRRKKNVFLAWPLIRKLESLAFLAMFIAVPFFGYRVVDYTSRHLALNNAAHDLVKDIRKAKQMAAELGIDISVESRQSTEGRSAAYVIRSGSRTLEEVVLPQGVSMIGGISFSKEGQPDHPATFDVHMDTRSLAIDVDRNGLVTLP
;
A
#
# COMPACT_ATOMS: atom_id res chain seq x y z
N MET A 1 -43.42 54.46 43.35
CA MET A 1 -42.98 54.40 41.94
C MET A 1 -41.52 53.96 41.90
N SER A 2 -41.33 52.71 41.50
CA SER A 2 -40.19 52.08 40.83
C SER A 2 -38.77 52.61 41.05
N GLN A 3 -38.01 51.95 41.94
CA GLN A 3 -36.56 51.80 41.80
C GLN A 3 -36.17 50.36 42.15
N ASP A 4 -36.30 49.45 41.18
CA ASP A 4 -35.66 48.14 41.24
C ASP A 4 -35.40 47.67 39.81
N GLY A 5 -34.18 47.89 39.31
CA GLY A 5 -33.85 47.51 37.93
C GLY A 5 -32.38 47.56 37.54
N SER A 6 -31.47 48.03 38.41
CA SER A 6 -30.10 48.35 37.98
C SER A 6 -29.04 47.32 38.42
N ALA A 7 -29.34 46.45 39.40
CA ALA A 7 -28.34 45.54 39.99
C ALA A 7 -28.15 44.23 39.18
N GLY A 8 -29.20 43.73 38.52
CA GLY A 8 -29.15 42.48 37.73
C GLY A 8 -28.37 42.60 36.42
N GLN A 9 -28.36 43.78 35.79
CA GLN A 9 -27.72 44.01 34.49
C GLN A 9 -26.18 44.12 34.57
N ARG A 10 -25.63 44.60 35.70
CA ARG A 10 -24.18 44.73 35.90
C ARG A 10 -23.48 43.39 36.17
N ARG A 11 -24.15 42.41 36.81
CA ARG A 11 -23.58 41.07 37.05
C ARG A 11 -23.47 40.22 35.78
N ARG A 12 -24.48 40.26 34.90
CA ARG A 12 -24.43 39.54 33.60
C ARG A 12 -23.32 40.04 32.68
N LYS A 13 -23.10 41.37 32.61
CA LYS A 13 -22.03 41.95 31.77
C LYS A 13 -20.61 41.54 32.22
N LYS A 14 -20.36 41.39 33.54
CA LYS A 14 -19.05 40.96 34.07
C LYS A 14 -18.72 39.51 33.73
N ASN A 15 -19.71 38.62 33.76
CA ASN A 15 -19.50 37.19 33.45
C ASN A 15 -19.22 36.97 31.95
N VAL A 16 -19.83 37.76 31.07
CA VAL A 16 -19.57 37.70 29.61
C VAL A 16 -18.14 38.18 29.29
N PHE A 17 -17.64 39.21 29.99
CA PHE A 17 -16.28 39.71 29.80
C PHE A 17 -15.19 38.74 30.30
N LEU A 18 -15.46 37.99 31.38
CA LEU A 18 -14.54 36.95 31.88
C LEU A 18 -14.61 35.64 31.07
N ALA A 19 -15.77 35.31 30.51
CA ALA A 19 -15.92 34.11 29.66
C ALA A 19 -15.24 34.30 28.30
N TRP A 20 -15.18 35.51 27.77
CA TRP A 20 -14.57 35.82 26.47
C TRP A 20 -13.10 35.37 26.32
N PRO A 21 -12.17 35.67 27.25
CA PRO A 21 -10.79 35.16 27.17
C PRO A 21 -10.67 33.65 27.38
N LEU A 22 -11.57 33.03 28.15
CA LEU A 22 -11.61 31.57 28.33
C LEU A 22 -12.10 30.85 27.08
N ILE A 23 -13.11 31.40 26.41
CA ILE A 23 -13.60 30.92 25.11
C ILE A 23 -12.50 31.02 24.06
N ARG A 24 -11.77 32.15 24.00
CA ARG A 24 -10.61 32.30 23.09
C ARG A 24 -9.48 31.31 23.39
N LYS A 25 -9.23 30.97 24.66
CA LYS A 25 -8.23 29.95 25.03
C LYS A 25 -8.65 28.54 24.60
N LEU A 26 -9.93 28.19 24.76
CA LEU A 26 -10.48 26.92 24.28
C LEU A 26 -10.44 26.83 22.76
N GLU A 27 -10.81 27.90 22.06
CA GLU A 27 -10.75 28.00 20.61
C GLU A 27 -9.31 27.89 20.10
N SER A 28 -8.35 28.56 20.74
CA SER A 28 -6.92 28.44 20.40
C SER A 28 -6.38 27.03 20.64
N LEU A 29 -6.86 26.34 21.67
CA LEU A 29 -6.51 24.95 21.97
C LEU A 29 -7.10 23.99 20.94
N ALA A 30 -8.34 24.25 20.50
CA ALA A 30 -8.98 23.51 19.42
C ALA A 30 -8.25 23.72 18.08
N PHE A 31 -7.85 24.95 17.76
CA PHE A 31 -7.05 25.24 16.56
C PHE A 31 -5.68 24.57 16.60
N LEU A 32 -4.99 24.58 17.74
CA LEU A 32 -3.71 23.88 17.91
C LEU A 32 -3.89 22.36 17.77
N ALA A 33 -4.93 21.80 18.39
CA ALA A 33 -5.26 20.39 18.24
C ALA A 33 -5.56 20.03 16.78
N MET A 34 -6.30 20.89 16.05
CA MET A 34 -6.58 20.69 14.63
C MET A 34 -5.31 20.82 13.78
N PHE A 35 -4.44 21.78 14.09
CA PHE A 35 -3.17 22.00 13.40
C PHE A 35 -2.20 20.82 13.55
N ILE A 36 -2.27 20.10 14.67
CA ILE A 36 -1.48 18.88 14.90
C ILE A 36 -2.19 17.65 14.31
N ALA A 37 -3.50 17.54 14.48
CA ALA A 37 -4.28 16.38 14.03
C ALA A 37 -4.33 16.28 12.50
N VAL A 38 -4.55 17.40 11.78
CA VAL A 38 -4.67 17.41 10.31
C VAL A 38 -3.44 16.82 9.61
N PRO A 39 -2.19 17.23 9.89
CA PRO A 39 -1.01 16.62 9.26
C PRO A 39 -0.81 15.18 9.71
N PHE A 40 -1.14 14.83 10.96
CA PHE A 40 -1.00 13.46 11.45
C PHE A 40 -1.98 12.49 10.77
N PHE A 41 -3.25 12.87 10.65
CA PHE A 41 -4.26 12.10 9.94
C PHE A 41 -4.03 12.12 8.42
N GLY A 42 -3.63 13.26 7.84
CA GLY A 42 -3.28 13.36 6.42
C GLY A 42 -2.15 12.40 6.04
N TYR A 43 -1.07 12.38 6.83
CA TYR A 43 0.05 11.46 6.61
C TYR A 43 -0.38 10.00 6.71
N ARG A 44 -1.20 9.64 7.71
CA ARG A 44 -1.71 8.28 7.89
C ARG A 44 -2.59 7.81 6.73
N VAL A 45 -3.44 8.69 6.19
CA VAL A 45 -4.31 8.35 5.05
C VAL A 45 -3.48 8.17 3.77
N VAL A 46 -2.50 9.06 3.52
CA VAL A 46 -1.61 8.95 2.36
C VAL A 46 -0.76 7.69 2.42
N ASP A 47 -0.23 7.36 3.60
CA ASP A 47 0.55 6.14 3.81
C ASP A 47 -0.30 4.87 3.63
N TYR A 48 -1.57 4.89 4.04
CA TYR A 48 -2.48 3.77 3.80
C TYR A 48 -2.85 3.57 2.33
N THR A 49 -3.11 4.66 1.60
CA THR A 49 -3.48 4.58 0.17
C THR A 49 -2.28 4.24 -0.71
N SER A 50 -1.09 4.79 -0.42
CA SER A 50 0.13 4.48 -1.17
C SER A 50 0.51 3.01 -1.06
N ARG A 51 0.38 2.42 0.14
CA ARG A 51 0.59 1.00 0.39
C ARG A 51 -0.38 0.12 -0.40
N HIS A 52 -1.67 0.48 -0.42
CA HIS A 52 -2.64 -0.31 -1.19
C HIS A 52 -2.36 -0.29 -2.69
N LEU A 53 -2.01 0.88 -3.23
CA LEU A 53 -1.60 1.01 -4.62
C LEU A 53 -0.31 0.25 -4.90
N ALA A 54 0.65 0.23 -3.97
CA ALA A 54 1.89 -0.52 -4.13
C ALA A 54 1.65 -2.02 -4.25
N LEU A 55 0.76 -2.59 -3.42
CA LEU A 55 0.40 -4.02 -3.50
C LEU A 55 -0.27 -4.36 -4.85
N ASN A 56 -1.28 -3.59 -5.25
CA ASN A 56 -2.00 -3.84 -6.51
C ASN A 56 -1.09 -3.64 -7.73
N ASN A 57 -0.26 -2.59 -7.73
CA ASN A 57 0.67 -2.33 -8.82
C ASN A 57 1.70 -3.46 -8.94
N ALA A 58 2.29 -3.90 -7.83
CA ALA A 58 3.21 -5.03 -7.83
C ALA A 58 2.57 -6.32 -8.34
N ALA A 59 1.31 -6.57 -7.97
CA ALA A 59 0.56 -7.72 -8.48
C ALA A 59 0.30 -7.62 -10.00
N HIS A 60 -0.12 -6.45 -10.49
CA HIS A 60 -0.34 -6.23 -11.92
C HIS A 60 0.95 -6.30 -12.74
N ASP A 61 2.06 -5.76 -12.23
CA ASP A 61 3.37 -5.83 -12.85
C ASP A 61 3.84 -7.29 -12.94
N LEU A 62 3.67 -8.07 -11.86
CA LEU A 62 3.97 -9.50 -11.89
C LEU A 62 3.15 -10.24 -12.96
N VAL A 63 1.84 -9.99 -13.05
CA VAL A 63 0.98 -10.62 -14.06
C VAL A 63 1.48 -10.32 -15.48
N LYS A 64 1.89 -9.08 -15.73
CA LYS A 64 2.45 -8.66 -17.01
C LYS A 64 3.77 -9.37 -17.30
N ASP A 65 4.64 -9.48 -16.31
CA ASP A 65 5.94 -10.12 -16.44
C ASP A 65 5.84 -11.63 -16.60
N ILE A 66 4.90 -12.30 -15.93
CA ILE A 66 4.62 -13.73 -16.14
C ILE A 66 4.17 -13.97 -17.59
N ARG A 67 3.27 -13.13 -18.12
CA ARG A 67 2.83 -13.22 -19.53
C ARG A 67 3.99 -12.98 -20.51
N LYS A 68 4.85 -12.01 -20.21
CA LYS A 68 6.06 -11.72 -20.98
C LYS A 68 7.05 -12.88 -20.92
N ALA A 69 7.27 -13.47 -19.75
CA ALA A 69 8.15 -14.63 -19.55
C ALA A 69 7.65 -15.84 -20.36
N LYS A 70 6.35 -16.10 -20.33
CA LYS A 70 5.70 -17.11 -21.17
C LYS A 70 5.96 -16.90 -22.66
N GLN A 71 5.72 -15.69 -23.15
CA GLN A 71 5.94 -15.34 -24.56
C GLN A 71 7.42 -15.47 -24.94
N MET A 72 8.32 -14.99 -24.08
CA MET A 72 9.75 -15.05 -24.29
C MET A 72 10.28 -16.48 -24.33
N ALA A 73 9.73 -17.39 -23.50
CA ALA A 73 10.09 -18.80 -23.51
C ALA A 73 9.73 -19.45 -24.85
N ALA A 74 8.53 -19.18 -25.36
CA ALA A 74 8.06 -19.66 -26.66
C ALA A 74 8.83 -19.06 -27.85
N GLU A 75 9.15 -17.76 -27.82
CA GLU A 75 9.85 -17.07 -28.91
C GLU A 75 11.31 -17.48 -29.01
N LEU A 76 11.99 -17.65 -27.88
CA LEU A 76 13.41 -18.00 -27.83
C LEU A 76 13.65 -19.51 -27.81
N GLY A 77 12.62 -20.31 -27.55
CA GLY A 77 12.74 -21.76 -27.39
C GLY A 77 13.64 -22.16 -26.22
N ILE A 78 13.58 -21.41 -25.11
CA ILE A 78 14.38 -21.62 -23.90
C ILE A 78 13.46 -21.73 -22.69
N ASP A 79 13.94 -22.43 -21.65
CA ASP A 79 13.21 -22.54 -20.39
C ASP A 79 13.41 -21.27 -19.56
N ILE A 80 12.30 -20.65 -19.13
CA ILE A 80 12.31 -19.42 -18.34
C ILE A 80 11.61 -19.65 -17.01
N SER A 81 12.29 -19.33 -15.92
CA SER A 81 11.76 -19.41 -14.56
C SER A 81 11.53 -18.02 -13.99
N VAL A 82 10.47 -17.87 -13.20
CA VAL A 82 10.16 -16.68 -12.40
C VAL A 82 10.12 -17.14 -10.95
N GLU A 83 11.07 -16.68 -10.15
CA GLU A 83 11.23 -17.08 -8.75
C GLU A 83 11.12 -15.87 -7.82
N SER A 84 10.36 -16.02 -6.73
CA SER A 84 10.35 -15.02 -5.67
C SER A 84 11.62 -15.11 -4.80
N ARG A 85 12.10 -13.94 -4.37
CA ARG A 85 13.21 -13.77 -3.44
C ARG A 85 12.72 -12.95 -2.25
N GLN A 86 12.79 -13.56 -1.07
CA GLN A 86 12.43 -12.87 0.17
C GLN A 86 13.39 -11.72 0.47
N SER A 87 12.90 -10.74 1.23
CA SER A 87 13.79 -9.71 1.77
C SER A 87 14.82 -10.36 2.70
N THR A 88 16.06 -9.93 2.58
CA THR A 88 17.17 -10.37 3.44
C THR A 88 17.83 -9.12 4.00
N GLU A 89 18.67 -9.22 5.03
CA GLU A 89 19.34 -8.04 5.60
C GLU A 89 20.04 -7.22 4.50
N GLY A 90 19.57 -5.98 4.31
CA GLY A 90 20.08 -5.06 3.28
C GLY A 90 19.54 -5.25 1.86
N ARG A 91 18.62 -6.20 1.61
CA ARG A 91 18.00 -6.40 0.29
C ARG A 91 16.47 -6.49 0.39
N SER A 92 15.79 -5.64 -0.36
CA SER A 92 14.34 -5.70 -0.53
C SER A 92 13.92 -7.03 -1.19
N ALA A 93 12.68 -7.44 -0.90
CA ALA A 93 12.07 -8.55 -1.61
C ALA A 93 12.03 -8.25 -3.11
N ALA A 94 12.17 -9.28 -3.93
CA ALA A 94 12.20 -9.15 -5.39
C ALA A 94 11.66 -10.42 -6.01
N TYR A 95 11.34 -10.39 -7.29
CA TYR A 95 11.25 -11.60 -8.09
C TYR A 95 12.26 -11.54 -9.23
N VAL A 96 12.76 -12.71 -9.61
CA VAL A 96 13.84 -12.84 -10.58
C VAL A 96 13.36 -13.72 -11.72
N ILE A 97 13.50 -13.20 -12.93
CA ILE A 97 13.25 -13.93 -14.17
C ILE A 97 14.60 -14.47 -14.65
N ARG A 98 14.72 -15.79 -14.78
CA ARG A 98 15.96 -16.48 -15.13
C ARG A 98 15.75 -17.43 -16.30
N SER A 99 16.77 -17.55 -17.12
CA SER A 99 16.89 -18.58 -18.15
C SER A 99 18.11 -19.44 -17.83
N GLY A 100 17.90 -20.62 -17.26
CA GLY A 100 18.98 -21.48 -16.77
C GLY A 100 19.84 -20.77 -15.72
N SER A 101 21.13 -20.59 -16.01
CA SER A 101 22.07 -19.91 -15.11
C SER A 101 22.10 -18.39 -15.25
N ARG A 102 21.41 -17.82 -16.26
CA ARG A 102 21.42 -16.37 -16.53
C ARG A 102 20.19 -15.69 -15.94
N THR A 103 20.41 -14.63 -15.18
CA THR A 103 19.33 -13.72 -14.79
C THR A 103 19.00 -12.79 -15.96
N LEU A 104 17.75 -12.80 -16.40
CA LEU A 104 17.23 -11.95 -17.48
C LEU A 104 16.75 -10.62 -16.92
N GLU A 105 16.00 -10.67 -15.83
CA GLU A 105 15.37 -9.50 -15.22
C GLU A 105 15.24 -9.72 -13.71
N GLU A 106 15.46 -8.67 -12.93
CA GLU A 106 15.23 -8.67 -11.49
C GLU A 106 14.38 -7.45 -11.16
N VAL A 107 13.20 -7.69 -10.59
CA VAL A 107 12.26 -6.63 -10.23
C VAL A 107 12.19 -6.53 -8.72
N VAL A 108 12.63 -5.39 -8.19
CA VAL A 108 12.60 -5.10 -6.76
C VAL A 108 11.20 -4.68 -6.36
N LEU A 109 10.64 -5.35 -5.35
CA LEU A 109 9.32 -5.05 -4.84
C LEU A 109 9.33 -3.78 -3.96
N PRO A 110 8.20 -3.05 -3.90
CA PRO A 110 8.04 -1.92 -3.00
C PRO A 110 8.28 -2.32 -1.54
N GLN A 111 8.67 -1.34 -0.71
CA GLN A 111 8.93 -1.57 0.70
C GLN A 111 7.70 -2.14 1.41
N GLY A 112 7.89 -3.21 2.17
CA GLY A 112 6.82 -3.90 2.91
C GLY A 112 6.01 -4.90 2.09
N VAL A 113 6.20 -4.95 0.77
CA VAL A 113 5.61 -5.98 -0.10
C VAL A 113 6.57 -7.17 -0.18
N SER A 114 6.05 -8.36 0.09
CA SER A 114 6.72 -9.63 -0.08
C SER A 114 5.90 -10.54 -0.99
N MET A 115 6.58 -11.49 -1.60
CA MET A 115 5.97 -12.41 -2.56
C MET A 115 6.50 -13.80 -2.30
N ILE A 116 5.63 -14.80 -2.35
CA ILE A 116 6.00 -16.21 -2.27
C ILE A 116 5.42 -16.89 -3.50
N GLY A 117 6.24 -17.64 -4.21
CA GLY A 117 5.84 -18.34 -5.42
C GLY A 117 7.00 -18.54 -6.38
N GLY A 118 6.79 -19.43 -7.33
CA GLY A 118 7.73 -19.70 -8.39
C GLY A 118 7.06 -20.49 -9.50
N ILE A 119 7.42 -20.20 -10.74
CA ILE A 119 6.96 -20.96 -11.90
C ILE A 119 8.06 -21.05 -12.95
N SER A 120 8.07 -22.14 -13.69
CA SER A 120 8.93 -22.35 -14.84
C SER A 120 8.09 -22.59 -16.08
N PHE A 121 8.51 -21.98 -17.19
CA PHE A 121 7.94 -22.12 -18.50
C PHE A 121 8.89 -22.92 -19.39
N SER A 122 8.36 -23.94 -20.05
CA SER A 122 9.08 -24.71 -21.04
C SER A 122 9.32 -23.90 -22.32
N LYS A 123 10.15 -24.44 -23.22
CA LYS A 123 10.43 -23.91 -24.56
C LYS A 123 9.19 -23.69 -25.43
N GLU A 124 8.10 -24.39 -25.14
CA GLU A 124 6.80 -24.24 -25.82
C GLU A 124 5.95 -23.11 -25.20
N GLY A 125 6.46 -22.42 -24.18
CA GLY A 125 5.74 -21.39 -23.43
C GLY A 125 4.62 -21.96 -22.56
N GLN A 126 4.69 -23.24 -22.18
CA GLN A 126 3.75 -23.84 -21.24
C GLN A 126 4.35 -23.87 -19.85
N PRO A 127 3.56 -23.61 -18.80
CA PRO A 127 4.05 -23.75 -17.43
C PRO A 127 4.25 -25.23 -17.10
N ASP A 128 5.34 -25.54 -16.41
CA ASP A 128 5.66 -26.92 -15.99
C ASP A 128 4.61 -27.48 -15.00
N HIS A 129 4.04 -26.59 -14.19
CA HIS A 129 2.99 -26.89 -13.23
C HIS A 129 2.14 -25.63 -13.01
N PRO A 130 0.86 -25.78 -12.62
CA PRO A 130 0.08 -24.65 -12.15
C PRO A 130 0.73 -24.10 -10.86
N ALA A 131 0.78 -22.79 -10.74
CA ALA A 131 1.45 -22.12 -9.63
C ALA A 131 0.61 -20.95 -9.14
N THR A 132 0.75 -20.66 -7.85
CA THR A 132 0.14 -19.48 -7.22
C THR A 132 1.26 -18.61 -6.66
N PHE A 133 1.17 -17.31 -6.92
CA PHE A 133 2.03 -16.31 -6.32
C PHE A 133 1.25 -15.54 -5.27
N ASP A 134 1.66 -15.70 -4.01
CA ASP A 134 1.09 -15.00 -2.87
C ASP A 134 1.85 -13.70 -2.65
N VAL A 135 1.26 -12.59 -3.11
CA VAL A 135 1.77 -11.24 -2.89
C VAL A 135 1.11 -10.71 -1.62
N HIS A 136 1.91 -10.40 -0.60
CA HIS A 136 1.40 -9.94 0.68
C HIS A 136 2.12 -8.70 1.18
N MET A 137 1.39 -7.90 1.97
CA MET A 137 1.88 -6.71 2.62
C MET A 137 1.08 -6.51 3.90
N ASP A 138 1.78 -6.57 5.04
CA ASP A 138 1.21 -6.52 6.39
C ASP A 138 0.05 -7.53 6.57
N THR A 139 -1.20 -7.06 6.65
CA THR A 139 -2.40 -7.89 6.87
C THR A 139 -3.17 -8.18 5.58
N ARG A 140 -2.63 -7.82 4.41
CA ARG A 140 -3.31 -7.98 3.12
C ARG A 140 -2.52 -8.92 2.23
N SER A 141 -3.24 -9.70 1.45
CA SER A 141 -2.68 -10.64 0.47
C SER A 141 -3.51 -10.65 -0.80
N LEU A 142 -2.83 -10.84 -1.92
CA LEU A 142 -3.40 -11.12 -3.23
C LEU A 142 -2.74 -12.40 -3.74
N ALA A 143 -3.57 -13.33 -4.21
CA ALA A 143 -3.10 -14.54 -4.86
C ALA A 143 -3.18 -14.33 -6.38
N ILE A 144 -2.09 -14.58 -7.09
CA ILE A 144 -2.05 -14.61 -8.54
C ILE A 144 -1.93 -16.06 -8.96
N ASP A 145 -2.96 -16.56 -9.63
CA ASP A 145 -2.99 -17.94 -10.09
C ASP A 145 -2.56 -18.06 -11.54
N VAL A 146 -1.73 -19.06 -11.82
CA VAL A 146 -1.32 -19.46 -13.16
C VAL A 146 -1.84 -20.87 -13.43
N ASP A 147 -2.72 -20.98 -14.41
CA ASP A 147 -3.29 -22.28 -14.80
C ASP A 147 -2.30 -23.12 -15.62
N ARG A 148 -2.68 -24.36 -15.95
CA ARG A 148 -1.87 -25.27 -16.78
C ARG A 148 -1.67 -24.81 -18.22
N ASN A 149 -2.47 -23.86 -18.70
CA ASN A 149 -2.35 -23.27 -20.03
C ASN A 149 -1.51 -21.98 -19.99
N GLY A 150 -1.00 -21.57 -18.83
CA GLY A 150 -0.30 -20.31 -18.61
C GLY A 150 -1.22 -19.08 -18.70
N LEU A 151 -2.52 -19.25 -18.46
CA LEU A 151 -3.44 -18.14 -18.19
C LEU A 151 -3.19 -17.65 -16.77
N VAL A 152 -2.95 -16.36 -16.66
CA VAL A 152 -2.68 -15.68 -15.38
C VAL A 152 -3.93 -14.91 -14.97
N THR A 153 -4.48 -15.25 -13.81
CA THR A 153 -5.63 -14.59 -13.20
C THR A 153 -5.25 -13.88 -11.91
N LEU A 154 -5.69 -12.63 -11.80
CA LEU A 154 -5.67 -11.85 -10.58
C LEU A 154 -7.15 -11.64 -10.17
N PRO A 155 -7.56 -12.06 -8.96
CA PRO A 155 -8.93 -11.89 -8.45
C PRO A 155 -9.27 -10.42 -8.16
#